data_AF-A0A9D4RYK8-F1
#
_entry.id   AF-A0A9D4RYK8-F1
#
_cell.length_a   1.000
_cell.length_b   1.000
_cell.length_c   1.000
_cell.angle_alpha   90.00
_cell.angle_beta   90.00
_cell.angle_gamma   90.00
#
_symmetry.space_group_name_H-M   'P 1'
#
loop_
_entity.id
_entity.type
_entity.pdbx_description
1 polymer ?
#
loop_
_entity_poly.entity_id
_entity_poly.type
_entity_poly.pdbx_seq_one_letter_code
_entity_poly.pdbx_strand_id
1 'polypeptide(L)'
;MVNDVQKLLETGSQHTYMTEKKANELGLQYDEDQEIKLVTFGSSKSKVLKTKVAKMKLKLKDGSEMLITASIVPTIAGTTAKMPLAIYKKDVFKSLTRYLKLADQVPVKAEFGTIDLMIGNDFYLDIIQNERIQIEDGLYLLSF
;
A
#
# COMPACT_ATOMS: atom_id res chain seq x y z
N MET A 1 12.87 -9.82 -1.37
CA MET A 1 12.92 -8.35 -1.46
C MET A 1 11.65 -7.88 -2.16
N VAL A 2 10.94 -6.89 -1.61
CA VAL A 2 9.57 -6.54 -2.06
C VAL A 2 9.62 -5.39 -3.07
N ASN A 3 10.14 -5.66 -4.26
CA ASN A 3 10.23 -4.67 -5.35
C ASN A 3 9.08 -4.80 -6.37
N ASP A 4 8.63 -6.02 -6.67
CA ASP A 4 7.59 -6.30 -7.67
C ASP A 4 6.24 -6.67 -7.02
N VAL A 5 5.70 -5.75 -6.23
CA VAL A 5 4.36 -5.90 -5.64
C VAL A 5 3.53 -4.65 -5.86
N GLN A 6 2.24 -4.83 -6.14
CA GLN A 6 1.30 -3.71 -6.20
C GLN A 6 0.95 -3.26 -4.77
N LYS A 7 1.37 -2.05 -4.41
CA LYS A 7 1.26 -1.50 -3.05
C LYS A 7 0.11 -0.52 -2.94
N LEU A 8 -0.52 -0.47 -1.77
CA LEU A 8 -1.47 0.57 -1.39
C LEU A 8 -1.08 1.11 -0.01
N LEU A 9 -1.06 2.43 0.15
CA LEU A 9 -0.98 3.07 1.47
C LEU A 9 -2.40 3.39 1.94
N GLU A 10 -2.84 2.82 3.07
CA GLU A 10 -4.23 2.91 3.54
C GLU A 10 -4.28 3.33 5.02
N THR A 11 -4.47 4.63 5.26
CA THR A 11 -4.54 5.21 6.61
C THR A 11 -5.78 4.79 7.40
N GLY A 12 -6.81 4.28 6.73
CA GLY A 12 -7.99 3.69 7.38
C GLY A 12 -7.71 2.33 8.03
N SER A 13 -6.58 1.69 7.69
CA SER A 13 -6.17 0.41 8.26
C SER A 13 -5.17 0.61 9.39
N GLN A 14 -5.36 -0.09 10.51
CA GLN A 14 -4.41 -0.11 11.62
C GLN A 14 -3.24 -1.07 11.41
N HIS A 15 -3.39 -2.04 10.50
CA HIS A 15 -2.41 -3.09 10.25
C HIS A 15 -2.02 -3.16 8.79
N THR A 16 -0.81 -3.67 8.54
CA THR A 16 -0.29 -4.00 7.23
C THR A 16 -0.63 -5.44 6.85
N TYR A 17 -1.02 -5.64 5.58
CA TYR A 17 -1.50 -6.92 5.06
C TYR A 17 -0.84 -7.26 3.73
N MET A 18 -0.53 -8.55 3.53
CA MET A 18 -0.05 -9.10 2.26
C MET A 18 -0.93 -10.27 1.82
N THR A 19 -1.13 -10.42 0.52
CA THR A 19 -1.86 -11.57 -0.01
C THR A 19 -1.07 -12.86 0.16
N GLU A 20 -1.75 -13.95 0.49
CA GLU A 20 -1.16 -15.31 0.54
C GLU A 20 -0.43 -15.66 -0.76
N LYS A 21 -1.07 -15.34 -1.90
CA LYS A 21 -0.48 -15.56 -3.23
C LYS A 21 0.88 -14.90 -3.33
N LYS A 22 0.98 -13.60 -3.02
CA LYS A 22 2.24 -12.89 -3.16
C LYS A 22 3.29 -13.34 -2.13
N ALA A 23 2.88 -13.63 -0.90
CA ALA A 23 3.78 -14.13 0.13
C ALA A 23 4.42 -15.47 -0.28
N ASN A 24 3.62 -16.38 -0.85
CA ASN A 24 4.10 -17.65 -1.39
C ASN A 24 5.03 -17.45 -2.61
N GLU A 25 4.69 -16.56 -3.55
CA GLU A 25 5.55 -16.23 -4.70
C GLU A 25 6.92 -15.69 -4.27
N LEU A 26 6.96 -14.92 -3.19
CA LEU A 26 8.19 -14.36 -2.62
C LEU A 26 8.94 -15.34 -1.70
N GLY A 27 8.38 -16.51 -1.42
CA GLY A 27 8.97 -17.51 -0.52
C GLY A 27 9.15 -16.99 0.91
N LEU A 28 8.22 -16.15 1.39
CA LEU A 28 8.32 -15.58 2.73
C LEU A 28 8.16 -16.65 3.80
N GLN A 29 8.97 -16.54 4.85
CA GLN A 29 8.79 -17.35 6.05
C GLN A 29 7.70 -16.73 6.92
N TYR A 30 6.86 -17.59 7.45
CA TYR A 30 5.78 -17.22 8.35
C TYR A 30 6.25 -17.37 9.80
N ASP A 31 6.03 -16.32 10.58
CA ASP A 31 6.10 -16.34 12.03
C ASP A 31 4.81 -16.97 12.61
N GLU A 32 4.62 -16.81 13.92
CA GLU A 32 3.47 -17.33 14.68
C GLU A 32 2.11 -16.89 14.13
N ASP A 33 1.10 -17.71 14.42
CA ASP A 33 -0.30 -17.39 14.12
C ASP A 33 -0.75 -16.20 14.99
N GLN A 34 -1.37 -15.20 14.37
CA GLN A 34 -2.04 -14.08 15.03
C GLN A 34 -3.56 -14.12 14.79
N GLU A 35 -4.30 -13.64 15.78
CA GLU A 35 -5.72 -13.35 15.65
C GLU A 35 -5.93 -11.85 15.39
N ILE A 36 -6.55 -11.52 14.26
CA ILE A 36 -6.92 -10.15 13.89
C ILE A 36 -8.43 -10.00 14.00
N LYS A 37 -8.85 -8.99 14.76
CA LYS A 37 -10.25 -8.59 14.86
C LYS A 37 -10.58 -7.60 13.74
N LEU A 38 -11.18 -8.10 12.67
CA LEU A 38 -11.62 -7.29 11.54
C LEU A 38 -12.98 -6.65 11.82
N VAL A 39 -13.06 -5.33 11.69
CA VAL A 39 -14.31 -4.56 11.73
C VAL A 39 -14.49 -3.91 10.36
N THR A 40 -15.53 -4.33 9.63
CA THR A 40 -15.85 -3.77 8.31
C THR A 40 -17.02 -2.80 8.41
N PHE A 41 -17.00 -1.75 7.59
CA PHE A 41 -18.13 -0.82 7.48
C PHE A 41 -19.42 -1.57 7.12
N GLY A 42 -20.50 -1.29 7.85
CA GLY A 42 -21.80 -1.96 7.67
C GLY A 42 -21.99 -3.27 8.44
N SER A 43 -20.97 -3.78 9.12
CA SER A 43 -21.11 -4.92 10.03
C SER A 43 -21.23 -4.46 11.49
N SER A 44 -22.24 -4.97 12.21
CA SER A 44 -22.38 -4.77 13.65
C SER A 44 -21.51 -5.72 14.49
N LYS A 45 -20.89 -6.73 13.85
CA LYS A 45 -20.05 -7.73 14.51
C LYS A 45 -18.67 -7.77 13.88
N SER A 46 -17.66 -7.75 14.74
CA SER A 46 -16.28 -8.02 14.34
C SER A 46 -16.10 -9.49 13.95
N LYS A 47 -15.30 -9.76 12.93
CA LYS A 47 -14.85 -11.11 12.57
C LYS A 47 -13.43 -11.32 13.07
N VAL A 48 -13.17 -12.41 13.79
CA VAL A 48 -11.80 -12.80 14.14
C VAL A 48 -11.23 -13.65 13.00
N LEU A 49 -10.07 -13.24 12.49
CA LEU A 49 -9.31 -13.92 11.46
C LEU A 49 -8.02 -14.45 12.08
N LYS A 50 -7.80 -15.76 12.00
CA LYS A 50 -6.50 -16.35 12.25
C LYS A 50 -5.65 -16.18 11.00
N THR A 51 -4.49 -15.57 11.14
CA THR A 51 -3.58 -15.23 10.05
C THR A 51 -2.16 -15.53 10.47
N LYS A 52 -1.28 -15.72 9.50
CA LYS A 52 0.16 -15.79 9.74
C LYS A 52 0.77 -14.41 9.60
N VAL A 53 1.84 -14.15 10.33
CA VAL A 53 2.63 -12.92 10.13
C VAL A 53 3.85 -13.25 9.30
N ALA A 54 4.19 -12.41 8.33
CA ALA A 54 5.46 -12.50 7.61
C ALA A 54 6.29 -11.24 7.83
N LYS A 55 7.58 -11.42 8.08
CA LYS A 55 8.58 -10.34 8.05
C LYS A 55 9.14 -10.20 6.65
N MET A 56 9.28 -8.96 6.18
CA MET A 56 9.85 -8.68 4.87
C MET A 56 10.58 -7.34 4.85
N LYS A 57 11.49 -7.21 3.90
CA LYS A 57 12.18 -5.95 3.63
C LYS A 57 11.51 -5.18 2.50
N LEU A 58 11.05 -3.98 2.81
CA LEU A 58 10.55 -2.98 1.88
C LEU A 58 11.73 -2.10 1.43
N LYS A 59 11.97 -2.05 0.13
CA LYS A 59 12.94 -1.12 -0.44
C LYS A 59 12.32 0.27 -0.57
N LEU A 60 12.99 1.29 -0.03
CA LEU A 60 12.59 2.68 -0.10
C LEU A 60 13.23 3.38 -1.32
N LYS A 61 12.74 4.60 -1.62
CA LYS A 61 13.14 5.39 -2.78
C LYS A 61 14.63 5.75 -2.77
N ASP A 62 15.18 6.05 -1.60
CA ASP A 62 16.59 6.34 -1.38
C ASP A 62 17.50 5.11 -1.50
N GLY A 63 16.90 3.93 -1.73
CA GLY A 63 17.60 2.64 -1.84
C GLY A 63 17.78 1.92 -0.51
N SER A 64 17.42 2.55 0.61
CA SER A 64 17.44 1.91 1.92
C SER A 64 16.37 0.81 2.05
N GLU A 65 16.50 -0.02 3.07
CA GLU A 65 15.56 -1.09 3.36
C GLU A 65 14.90 -0.86 4.73
N MET A 66 13.57 -0.96 4.76
CA MET A 66 12.77 -0.95 5.97
C MET A 66 12.25 -2.36 6.25
N LEU A 67 12.47 -2.88 7.45
CA LEU A 67 11.87 -4.13 7.89
C LEU A 67 10.41 -3.87 8.29
N ILE A 68 9.47 -4.58 7.66
CA ILE A 68 8.05 -4.50 7.96
C ILE A 68 7.50 -5.89 8.29
N THR A 69 6.40 -5.92 9.03
CA THR A 69 5.59 -7.12 9.27
C THR A 69 4.25 -6.98 8.59
N ALA A 70 3.78 -8.04 7.94
CA ALA A 70 2.46 -8.05 7.34
C ALA A 70 1.68 -9.29 7.75
N SER A 71 0.38 -9.09 7.98
CA SER A 71 -0.57 -10.17 8.20
C SER A 71 -0.96 -10.78 6.86
N ILE A 72 -0.87 -12.11 6.77
CA ILE A 72 -1.09 -12.84 5.54
C ILE A 72 -2.57 -13.18 5.39
N VAL A 73 -3.20 -12.61 4.37
CA VAL A 73 -4.65 -12.73 4.13
C VAL A 73 -4.94 -13.31 2.75
N PRO A 74 -6.08 -14.01 2.55
CA PRO A 74 -6.42 -14.55 1.25
C PRO A 74 -6.56 -13.48 0.17
N THR A 75 -7.11 -12.31 0.53
CA THR A 75 -7.31 -11.19 -0.39
C THR A 75 -7.42 -9.88 0.40
N ILE A 76 -6.90 -8.79 -0.15
CA ILE A 76 -7.01 -7.44 0.43
C ILE A 76 -8.28 -6.74 -0.10
N ALA A 77 -8.43 -6.71 -1.42
CA ALA A 77 -9.55 -6.10 -2.11
C ALA A 77 -9.90 -6.95 -3.34
N GLY A 78 -11.08 -6.68 -3.92
CA GLY A 78 -11.42 -7.20 -5.25
C GLY A 78 -10.51 -6.63 -6.35
N THR A 79 -10.85 -6.92 -7.59
CA THR A 79 -10.13 -6.38 -8.75
C THR A 79 -10.15 -4.85 -8.73
N THR A 80 -8.97 -4.25 -8.65
CA THR A 80 -8.76 -2.81 -8.78
C THR A 80 -8.57 -2.43 -10.24
N ALA A 81 -9.03 -1.25 -10.61
CA ALA A 81 -8.88 -0.70 -11.95
C ALA A 81 -8.00 0.56 -11.90
N LYS A 82 -6.93 0.58 -12.68
CA LYS A 82 -6.15 1.80 -12.98
C LYS A 82 -6.60 2.32 -14.33
N MET A 83 -7.13 3.54 -14.36
CA MET A 83 -7.71 4.15 -15.56
C MET A 83 -6.79 5.22 -16.13
N PRO A 84 -6.71 5.37 -17.46
CA PRO A 84 -5.95 6.45 -18.08
C PRO A 84 -6.48 7.83 -17.69
N LEU A 85 -5.57 8.76 -17.37
CA LEU A 85 -5.94 10.15 -17.08
C LEU A 85 -6.47 10.90 -18.30
N ALA A 86 -6.25 10.40 -19.52
CA ALA A 86 -6.75 11.00 -20.75
C ALA A 86 -8.28 11.16 -20.80
N ILE A 87 -9.00 10.37 -19.99
CA ILE A 87 -10.46 10.43 -19.83
C ILE A 87 -10.88 11.70 -19.07
N TYR A 88 -9.99 12.31 -18.28
CA TYR A 88 -10.28 13.45 -17.40
C TYR A 88 -9.23 14.57 -17.59
N LYS A 89 -9.52 15.55 -18.47
CA LYS A 89 -8.79 16.84 -18.63
C LYS A 89 -7.25 16.75 -18.63
N LYS A 90 -6.67 16.34 -19.77
CA LYS A 90 -5.22 16.24 -20.02
C LYS A 90 -4.39 17.43 -19.51
N ASP A 91 -4.87 18.66 -19.67
CA ASP A 91 -4.06 19.86 -19.35
C ASP A 91 -3.85 20.08 -17.85
N VAL A 92 -4.84 19.74 -17.03
CA VAL A 92 -4.74 19.85 -15.56
C VAL A 92 -3.70 18.86 -15.04
N PHE A 93 -3.76 17.60 -15.49
CA PHE A 93 -2.81 16.57 -15.07
C PHE A 93 -1.40 16.78 -15.63
N LYS A 94 -1.27 17.33 -16.84
CA LYS A 94 0.04 17.64 -17.43
C LYS A 94 0.84 18.65 -16.59
N SER A 95 0.16 19.54 -15.87
CA SER A 95 0.82 20.46 -14.93
C SER A 95 1.28 19.74 -13.65
N LEU A 96 0.44 18.87 -13.08
CA LEU A 96 0.76 18.07 -11.89
C LEU A 96 1.92 17.09 -12.14
N THR A 97 1.88 16.33 -13.23
CA THR A 97 2.91 15.32 -13.53
C THR A 97 4.23 15.91 -14.02
N ARG A 98 4.28 17.21 -14.35
CA ARG A 98 5.53 17.91 -14.66
C ARG A 98 6.40 18.11 -13.41
N TYR A 99 5.76 18.30 -12.25
CA TYR A 99 6.45 18.65 -11.01
C TYR A 99 6.39 17.54 -9.96
N LEU A 100 5.52 16.54 -10.14
CA LEU A 100 5.38 15.42 -9.21
C LEU A 100 5.86 14.11 -9.85
N LYS A 101 6.74 13.41 -9.14
CA LYS A 101 7.06 12.03 -9.44
C LYS A 101 5.98 11.14 -8.82
N LEU A 102 5.22 10.47 -9.66
CA LEU A 102 4.19 9.53 -9.21
C LEU A 102 4.82 8.22 -8.75
N ALA A 103 4.20 7.58 -7.76
CA ALA A 103 4.61 6.26 -7.28
C ALA A 103 4.46 5.18 -8.37
N ASP A 104 3.38 5.26 -9.16
CA ASP A 104 3.10 4.41 -10.31
C ASP A 104 3.09 5.23 -11.61
N GLN A 105 3.43 4.59 -12.73
CA GLN A 105 3.19 5.20 -14.03
C GLN A 105 1.68 5.31 -14.31
N VAL A 106 1.28 6.40 -14.94
CA VAL A 106 -0.11 6.57 -15.40
C VAL A 106 -0.36 5.60 -16.55
N PRO A 107 -1.38 4.73 -16.45
CA PRO A 107 -1.60 3.73 -17.47
C PRO A 107 -2.13 4.37 -18.77
N VAL A 108 -1.73 3.83 -19.92
CA VAL A 108 -2.19 4.30 -21.24
C VAL A 108 -3.55 3.72 -21.61
N LYS A 109 -3.88 2.54 -21.07
CA LYS A 109 -5.17 1.83 -21.21
C LYS A 109 -5.66 1.39 -19.83
N ALA A 110 -6.93 0.98 -19.71
CA ALA A 110 -7.40 0.42 -18.45
C ALA A 110 -6.59 -0.83 -18.07
N GLU A 111 -6.07 -0.85 -16.85
CA GLU A 111 -5.34 -1.98 -16.27
C GLU A 111 -6.11 -2.50 -15.06
N PHE A 112 -6.26 -3.81 -14.98
CA PHE A 112 -7.00 -4.48 -13.91
C PHE A 112 -6.03 -5.38 -13.15
N GLY A 113 -6.05 -5.28 -11.82
CA GLY A 113 -5.11 -6.00 -10.97
C GLY A 113 -5.56 -6.10 -9.53
N THR A 114 -4.75 -6.75 -8.70
CA THR A 114 -4.99 -6.92 -7.27
C THR A 114 -3.94 -6.15 -6.47
N ILE A 115 -4.32 -5.64 -5.30
CA ILE A 115 -3.34 -5.15 -4.34
C ILE A 115 -2.66 -6.35 -3.69
N ASP A 116 -1.33 -6.37 -3.74
CA ASP A 116 -0.51 -7.44 -3.16
C ASP A 116 -0.12 -7.12 -1.72
N LEU A 117 0.14 -5.84 -1.43
CA LEU A 117 0.57 -5.32 -0.13
C LEU A 117 -0.21 -4.05 0.18
N MET A 118 -0.93 -4.04 1.29
CA MET A 118 -1.55 -2.84 1.84
C MET A 118 -0.83 -2.45 3.12
N ILE A 119 -0.28 -1.24 3.15
CA ILE A 119 0.44 -0.69 4.28
C ILE A 119 -0.51 0.16 5.11
N GLY A 120 -0.70 -0.24 6.37
CA GLY A 120 -1.54 0.46 7.34
C GLY A 120 -0.76 1.46 8.18
N ASN A 121 -1.44 2.01 9.19
CA ASN A 121 -0.88 2.99 10.12
C ASN A 121 0.29 2.47 10.95
N ASP A 122 0.44 1.16 11.08
CA ASP A 122 1.59 0.51 11.74
C ASP A 122 2.93 0.81 11.06
N PHE A 123 2.93 1.19 9.78
CA PHE A 123 4.15 1.63 9.05
C PHE A 123 3.95 2.89 8.20
N TYR A 124 2.71 3.36 8.02
CA TYR A 124 2.42 4.49 7.14
C TYR A 124 3.24 5.73 7.48
N LEU A 125 3.22 6.15 8.76
CA LEU A 125 3.90 7.36 9.19
C LEU A 125 5.42 7.24 9.02
N ASP A 126 6.00 6.09 9.36
CA ASP A 126 7.44 5.84 9.23
C ASP A 126 7.91 5.96 7.78
N ILE A 127 7.07 5.56 6.81
CA ILE A 127 7.37 5.67 5.39
C ILE A 127 7.26 7.12 4.91
N ILE A 128 6.26 7.87 5.35
CA ILE A 128 6.02 9.23 4.81
C ILE A 128 6.77 10.32 5.57
N GLN A 129 7.20 10.08 6.81
CA GLN A 129 7.69 11.14 7.71
C GLN A 129 8.92 11.86 7.15
N ASN A 130 9.86 11.10 6.58
CA ASN A 130 11.07 11.67 5.97
C ASN A 130 10.81 12.32 4.59
N GLU A 131 9.63 12.09 4.02
CA GLU A 131 9.21 12.66 2.73
C GLU A 131 8.38 13.94 2.90
N ARG A 132 8.11 14.37 4.13
CA ARG A 132 7.28 15.55 4.42
C ARG A 132 8.07 16.84 4.25
N ILE A 133 7.57 17.71 3.39
CA ILE A 133 7.97 19.10 3.26
C ILE A 133 6.86 19.97 3.87
N GLN A 134 7.14 20.63 4.99
CA GLN A 134 6.17 21.55 5.59
C GLN A 134 6.03 22.79 4.69
N ILE A 135 4.79 23.08 4.28
CA ILE A 135 4.45 24.26 3.48
C ILE A 135 3.91 25.36 4.41
N GLU A 136 3.01 24.98 5.32
CA GLU A 136 2.44 25.84 6.37
C GLU A 136 2.23 25.01 7.65
N ASP A 137 1.83 25.64 8.75
CA ASP A 137 1.48 24.92 9.98
C ASP A 137 0.32 23.96 9.73
N GLY A 138 0.60 22.67 9.86
CA GLY A 138 -0.37 21.60 9.59
C GLY A 138 -0.48 21.18 8.12
N LEU A 139 0.16 21.89 7.18
CA LEU A 139 0.13 21.57 5.75
C LEU A 139 1.48 21.05 5.27
N TYR A 140 1.48 19.84 4.73
CA TYR A 140 2.69 19.15 4.26
C TYR A 140 2.51 18.66 2.83
N LEU A 141 3.53 18.87 2.01
CA LEU A 141 3.69 18.23 0.71
C LEU A 141 4.55 16.97 0.87
N LEU A 142 4.26 15.93 0.09
CA LEU A 142 5.04 14.69 0.11
C LEU A 142 5.97 14.63 -1.12
N SER A 143 7.26 14.44 -0.84
CA SER A 143 8.37 14.47 -1.80
C SER A 143 8.69 13.08 -2.39
N PHE A 144 7.69 12.41 -2.96
CA PHE A 144 7.91 11.11 -3.63
C PHE A 144 8.68 11.19 -4.94
#